data_AF-A0A939JN40-F1
#
_entry.id   AF-A0A939JN40-F1
#
_cell.length_a   1.000
_cell.length_b   1.000
_cell.length_c   1.000
_cell.angle_alpha   90.00
_cell.angle_beta   90.00
_cell.angle_gamma   90.00
#
_symmetry.space_group_name_H-M   'P 1'
#
loop_
_entity.id
_entity.type
_entity.pdbx_description
1 polymer ?
#
loop_
_entity_poly.entity_id
_entity_poly.type
_entity_poly.pdbx_seq_one_letter_code
_entity_poly.pdbx_strand_id
1 'polypeptide(L)'
;LLRQCYAKIFEAGTPAIVTDWATAELVKASANAFLALKISFINAMAEVCEASGADVHQLADALGHDIRIGRAGLGPGLGFGGGCLPKDLRGFMARAGELGAD
;
A
#
# COMPACT_ATOMS: atom_id res chain seq x y z
N LEU A 1 18.25 -18.79 15.55
CA LEU A 1 16.89 -19.32 15.34
C LEU A 1 16.15 -18.59 14.23
N LEU A 2 15.58 -17.38 14.41
CA LEU A 2 14.82 -16.69 13.34
C LEU A 2 15.59 -16.58 12.00
N ARG A 3 16.86 -16.15 12.03
CA ARG A 3 17.66 -16.07 10.79
C ARG A 3 17.90 -17.40 10.09
N GLN A 4 17.97 -18.50 10.85
CA GLN A 4 18.13 -19.84 10.30
C GLN A 4 16.80 -20.32 9.69
N CYS A 5 15.66 -20.02 10.32
CA CYS A 5 14.35 -20.34 9.78
C CYS A 5 14.08 -19.63 8.44
N TYR A 6 14.57 -18.39 8.28
CA TYR A 6 14.39 -17.58 7.08
C TYR A 6 15.57 -17.63 6.10
N ALA A 7 16.56 -18.51 6.31
CA ALA A 7 17.83 -18.54 5.55
C ALA A 7 17.60 -18.58 4.02
N LYS A 8 16.71 -19.46 3.53
CA LYS A 8 16.39 -19.57 2.10
C LYS A 8 15.81 -18.29 1.49
N ILE A 9 15.05 -17.52 2.26
CA ILE A 9 14.44 -16.26 1.79
C ILE A 9 15.53 -15.18 1.64
N PHE A 10 16.49 -15.14 2.57
CA PHE A 10 17.62 -14.22 2.49
C PHE A 10 18.61 -14.60 1.38
N GLU A 11 18.86 -15.90 1.20
CA GLU A 11 19.69 -16.43 0.10
C GLU A 11 19.11 -16.09 -1.27
N ALA A 12 17.78 -15.97 -1.37
CA ALA A 12 17.09 -15.50 -2.58
C ALA A 12 17.18 -13.97 -2.80
N GLY A 13 17.93 -13.24 -1.96
CA GLY A 13 18.16 -11.81 -2.09
C GLY A 13 17.11 -10.91 -1.42
N THR A 14 16.21 -11.47 -0.60
CA THR A 14 15.24 -10.65 0.14
C THR A 14 15.94 -9.92 1.30
N PRO A 15 15.84 -8.59 1.40
CA PRO A 15 16.51 -7.84 2.47
C PRO A 15 15.87 -8.13 3.83
N ALA A 16 16.70 -8.16 4.87
CA ALA A 16 16.28 -8.25 6.27
C ALA A 16 16.53 -6.91 6.97
N ILE A 17 15.48 -6.28 7.48
CA ILE A 17 15.55 -5.03 8.25
C ILE A 17 15.33 -5.37 9.73
N VAL A 18 16.28 -4.98 10.58
CA VAL A 18 16.16 -5.12 12.04
C VAL A 18 15.90 -3.73 12.62
N THR A 19 14.84 -3.60 13.40
CA THR A 19 14.39 -2.35 14.01
C THR A 19 13.73 -2.63 15.37
N ASP A 20 13.39 -1.59 16.12
CA ASP A 20 12.62 -1.71 17.37
C ASP A 20 11.18 -2.17 17.13
N TRP A 21 10.51 -2.59 18.22
CA TRP A 21 9.15 -3.13 18.18
C TRP A 21 8.12 -2.17 17.61
N ALA A 22 8.15 -0.90 18.04
CA ALA A 22 7.16 0.08 17.60
C ALA A 22 7.28 0.34 16.10
N THR A 23 8.50 0.50 15.59
CA THR A 23 8.73 0.66 14.15
C THR A 23 8.29 -0.58 13.37
N ALA A 24 8.58 -1.80 13.85
CA ALA A 24 8.20 -3.03 13.17
C ALA A 24 6.67 -3.20 13.03
N GLU A 25 5.92 -2.85 14.08
CA GLU A 25 4.45 -2.87 14.06
C GLU A 25 3.89 -1.84 13.08
N LEU A 26 4.41 -0.62 13.09
CA LEU A 26 3.99 0.44 12.19
C LEU A 26 4.28 0.10 10.72
N VAL A 27 5.44 -0.49 10.41
CA VAL A 27 5.78 -0.91 9.04
C VAL A 27 4.67 -1.76 8.43
N LYS A 28 4.11 -2.71 9.18
CA LYS A 28 3.05 -3.58 8.67
C LYS A 28 1.75 -2.81 8.41
N ALA A 29 1.35 -1.95 9.34
CA ALA A 29 0.12 -1.18 9.23
C ALA A 29 0.21 -0.12 8.10
N SER A 30 1.30 0.65 8.06
CA SER A 30 1.55 1.69 7.07
C SER A 30 1.67 1.14 5.65
N ALA A 31 2.30 -0.03 5.46
CA ALA A 31 2.39 -0.66 4.14
C ALA A 31 1.00 -0.97 3.56
N ASN A 32 0.11 -1.55 4.36
CA ASN A 32 -1.25 -1.87 3.94
C ASN A 32 -2.09 -0.61 3.73
N ALA A 33 -1.95 0.41 4.59
CA ALA A 33 -2.61 1.69 4.40
C ALA A 33 -2.18 2.39 3.11
N PHE A 34 -0.89 2.37 2.77
CA PHE A 34 -0.38 2.98 1.53
C PHE A 34 -0.88 2.25 0.27
N LEU A 35 -0.94 0.90 0.30
CA LEU A 35 -1.53 0.14 -0.80
C LEU A 35 -3.01 0.47 -1.00
N ALA A 36 -3.78 0.58 0.10
CA ALA A 36 -5.17 1.00 0.04
C ALA A 36 -5.30 2.41 -0.53
N LEU A 37 -4.43 3.34 -0.13
CA LEU A 37 -4.41 4.72 -0.64
C LEU A 37 -4.22 4.76 -2.16
N LYS A 38 -3.26 4.01 -2.72
CA LYS A 38 -3.03 3.97 -4.18
C LYS A 38 -4.26 3.49 -4.95
N ILE A 39 -4.96 2.47 -4.43
CA ILE A 39 -6.17 1.93 -5.05
C ILE A 39 -7.32 2.94 -4.95
N SER A 40 -7.53 3.54 -3.77
CA SER A 40 -8.54 4.58 -3.59
C SER A 40 -8.30 5.78 -4.51
N PHE A 41 -7.04 6.21 -4.63
CA PHE A 41 -6.66 7.32 -5.50
C PHE A 41 -6.99 7.02 -6.96
N ILE A 42 -6.60 5.86 -7.49
CA ILE A 42 -6.83 5.58 -8.92
C ILE A 42 -8.32 5.39 -9.23
N ASN A 43 -9.10 4.88 -8.28
CA ASN A 43 -10.55 4.77 -8.45
C ASN A 43 -11.23 6.14 -8.46
N ALA A 44 -10.83 7.06 -7.57
CA ALA A 44 -11.31 8.44 -7.62
C ALA A 44 -10.92 9.12 -8.95
N MET A 45 -9.71 8.86 -9.45
CA MET A 45 -9.30 9.37 -10.77
C MET A 45 -10.08 8.73 -11.92
N ALA A 46 -10.58 7.51 -11.78
CA ALA A 46 -11.46 6.89 -12.77
C ALA A 46 -12.76 7.70 -12.95
N GLU A 47 -13.39 8.11 -11.85
CA GLU A 47 -14.60 8.96 -11.89
C GLU A 47 -14.32 10.31 -12.55
N VAL A 48 -13.15 10.92 -12.28
CA VAL A 48 -12.72 12.16 -12.93
C VAL A 48 -12.44 11.94 -14.44
N CYS A 49 -11.84 10.81 -14.80
CA CYS A 49 -11.59 10.47 -16.21
C CYS A 49 -12.91 10.26 -16.97
N GLU A 50 -13.89 9.59 -16.37
CA GLU A 50 -15.23 9.44 -16.94
C GLU A 50 -15.90 10.80 -17.18
N ALA A 51 -15.84 11.71 -16.21
CA ALA A 51 -16.45 13.03 -16.33
C ALA A 51 -15.73 13.94 -17.36
N SER A 52 -14.43 13.72 -17.59
CA SER A 52 -13.61 14.53 -18.51
C SER A 52 -13.41 13.91 -19.90
N GLY A 53 -13.79 12.65 -20.09
CA GLY A 53 -13.51 11.88 -21.31
C GLY A 53 -12.07 11.38 -21.43
N ALA A 54 -11.30 11.37 -20.34
CA ALA A 54 -9.95 10.82 -20.30
C ALA A 54 -9.94 9.29 -20.09
N ASP A 55 -8.80 8.65 -20.35
CA ASP A 55 -8.58 7.22 -20.11
C ASP A 55 -7.75 7.01 -18.83
N VAL A 56 -8.37 6.41 -17.82
CA VAL A 56 -7.71 6.14 -16.52
C VAL A 56 -6.56 5.15 -16.61
N HIS A 57 -6.59 4.21 -17.58
CA HIS A 57 -5.48 3.27 -17.78
C HIS A 57 -4.26 3.99 -18.35
N GLN A 58 -4.46 4.86 -19.34
CA GLN A 58 -3.38 5.70 -19.87
C GLN A 58 -2.84 6.66 -18.82
N LEU A 59 -3.71 7.25 -17.99
CA LEU A 59 -3.29 8.07 -16.85
C LEU A 59 -2.42 7.27 -15.86
N ALA A 60 -2.85 6.05 -15.49
CA ALA A 60 -2.09 5.19 -14.59
C ALA A 60 -0.73 4.78 -15.17
N ASP A 61 -0.67 4.49 -16.48
CA ASP A 61 0.57 4.16 -17.19
C ASP A 61 1.51 5.37 -17.23
N ALA A 62 0.99 6.57 -17.54
CA ALA A 62 1.74 7.82 -17.54
C ALA A 62 2.34 8.14 -16.16
N LEU A 63 1.54 8.04 -15.09
CA LEU A 63 2.04 8.19 -13.72
C LEU A 63 3.06 7.11 -13.35
N GLY A 64 2.89 5.90 -13.88
CA GLY A 64 3.76 4.76 -13.62
C GLY A 64 5.18 4.90 -14.18
N HIS A 65 5.41 5.77 -15.17
CA HIS A 65 6.75 6.08 -15.67
C HIS A 65 7.59 6.89 -14.66
N ASP A 66 6.96 7.62 -13.74
CA ASP A 66 7.69 8.25 -12.65
C ASP A 66 8.02 7.19 -11.59
N ILE A 67 9.31 6.88 -11.46
CA ILE A 67 9.83 5.88 -10.52
C ILE A 67 9.49 6.16 -9.06
N ARG A 68 9.17 7.42 -8.70
CA ARG A 68 8.77 7.80 -7.34
C ARG A 68 7.33 7.41 -7.03
N ILE A 69 6.49 7.27 -8.07
CA ILE A 69 5.08 6.87 -7.95
C ILE A 69 4.95 5.36 -8.16
N GLY A 70 5.49 4.88 -9.28
CA GLY A 70 5.44 3.49 -9.71
C GLY A 70 4.05 3.00 -10.11
N ARG A 71 4.01 2.11 -11.10
CA ARG A 71 2.77 1.59 -11.69
C ARG A 71 1.97 0.64 -10.80
N ALA A 72 2.65 -0.10 -9.93
CA ALA A 72 2.05 -1.12 -9.08
C ALA A 72 1.05 -0.50 -8.09
N GLY A 73 -0.14 -1.09 -7.97
CA GLY A 73 -1.20 -0.58 -7.10
C GLY A 73 -2.03 0.56 -7.70
N LEU A 74 -1.83 0.92 -8.97
CA LEU A 74 -2.66 1.89 -9.72
C LEU A 74 -3.56 1.20 -10.76
N GLY A 75 -4.13 0.04 -10.41
CA GLY A 75 -5.10 -0.64 -11.26
C GLY A 75 -6.52 -0.17 -10.91
N PRO A 76 -7.22 0.57 -11.77
CA PRO A 76 -8.61 0.95 -11.51
C PRO A 76 -9.52 -0.29 -11.48
N GLY A 77 -10.50 -0.31 -10.58
CA GLY A 77 -11.44 -1.43 -10.42
C GLY A 77 -12.50 -1.15 -9.35
N LEU A 78 -13.26 -2.17 -8.96
CA LEU A 78 -14.42 -2.06 -8.03
C LEU A 78 -14.08 -1.61 -6.59
N GLY A 79 -12.81 -1.34 -6.27
CA GLY A 79 -12.32 -1.06 -4.92
C GLY A 79 -11.35 -2.12 -4.41
N PHE A 80 -10.75 -1.88 -3.24
CA PHE A 80 -9.93 -2.90 -2.55
C PHE A 80 -10.81 -3.78 -1.66
N GLY A 81 -10.63 -5.11 -1.79
CA GLY A 81 -11.33 -6.12 -1.00
C GLY A 81 -10.37 -7.05 -0.24
N GLY A 82 -10.88 -8.15 0.31
CA GLY A 82 -10.11 -9.12 1.10
C GLY A 82 -9.93 -8.72 2.57
N GLY A 83 -9.70 -9.69 3.44
CA GLY A 83 -9.73 -9.47 4.90
C GLY A 83 -8.60 -8.59 5.45
N CYS A 84 -7.54 -8.32 4.69
CA CYS A 84 -6.33 -7.65 5.19
C CYS A 84 -6.42 -6.12 5.11
N LEU A 85 -6.73 -5.54 3.95
CA LEU A 85 -6.67 -4.09 3.73
C LEU A 85 -7.71 -3.31 4.56
N PRO A 86 -9.01 -3.66 4.57
CA PRO A 86 -9.99 -2.94 5.39
C PRO A 86 -9.79 -3.14 6.89
N LYS A 87 -9.33 -4.33 7.32
CA LYS A 87 -9.01 -4.64 8.72
C LYS A 87 -7.85 -3.79 9.22
N ASP A 88 -6.75 -3.81 8.47
CA ASP A 88 -5.52 -3.16 8.89
C ASP A 88 -5.63 -1.64 8.80
N LEU A 89 -6.39 -1.10 7.83
CA LEU A 89 -6.66 0.34 7.78
C LEU A 89 -7.48 0.81 8.99
N ARG A 90 -8.55 0.10 9.36
CA ARG A 90 -9.33 0.42 10.56
C ARG A 90 -8.48 0.30 11.83
N GLY A 91 -7.67 -0.75 11.93
CA GLY A 91 -6.75 -0.93 13.05
C GLY A 91 -5.72 0.20 13.14
N PHE A 92 -5.19 0.65 12.00
CA PHE A 92 -4.26 1.77 11.94
C PHE A 92 -4.89 3.09 12.38
N MET A 93 -6.09 3.40 11.89
CA MET A 93 -6.83 4.62 12.29
C MET A 93 -7.15 4.63 13.79
N ALA A 94 -7.60 3.48 14.33
CA ALA A 94 -7.85 3.36 15.76
C ALA A 94 -6.58 3.58 16.58
N ARG A 95 -5.45 3.00 16.15
CA ARG A 95 -4.16 3.16 16.81
C ARG A 95 -3.64 4.59 16.74
N ALA A 96 -3.83 5.28 15.62
CA ALA A 96 -3.46 6.69 15.48
C ALA A 96 -4.24 7.57 16.46
N GLY A 97 -5.55 7.36 16.59
CA GLY A 97 -6.38 8.08 17.56
C GLY A 97 -6.01 7.79 19.03
N GLU A 98 -5.67 6.55 19.37
CA GLU A 98 -5.14 6.21 20.71
C GLU A 98 -3.84 6.97 21.06
N LEU A 99 -3.05 7.31 20.04
CA LEU A 99 -1.78 8.01 20.16
C LEU A 99 -1.94 9.54 20.05
N GLY A 100 -3.14 10.05 19.77
CA GLY A 100 -3.41 11.47 19.53
C GLY A 100 -2.77 11.99 18.23
N ALA A 101 -2.67 11.12 17.22
CA ALA A 101 -2.05 11.38 15.92
C ALA A 101 -3.08 11.30 14.77
N ASP A 102 -4.27 11.84 15.03
CA ASP A 102 -5.46 11.85 14.16
C ASP A 102 -5.59 13.11 13.27
#